data_AF-A0A8J7NBB7-F1
#
_entry.id   AF-A0A8J7NBB7-F1
#
_cell.length_a   1.000
_cell.length_b   1.000
_cell.length_c   1.000
_cell.angle_alpha   90.00
_cell.angle_beta   90.00
_cell.angle_gamma   90.00
#
_symmetry.space_group_name_H-M   'P 1'
#
loop_
_entity.id
_entity.type
_entity.pdbx_description
1 polymer ?
#
loop_
_entity_poly.entity_id
_entity_poly.type
_entity_poly.pdbx_seq_one_letter_code
_entity_poly.pdbx_strand_id
1 'polypeptide(L)' 'MSKKDTILAVIKEIRALETKYGEDLVAPATDKQIAKLKQETLKKLKFKIPPDYEAFLKICNGLCFNGLTVFGTEKVKKD' A
#
# COMPACT_ATOMS: atom_id res chain seq x y z
N MET A 1 11.47 -18.07 -0.01
CA MET A 1 11.03 -16.81 0.63
C MET A 1 9.51 -16.79 0.67
N SER A 2 8.91 -16.26 1.73
CA SER A 2 7.46 -16.01 1.74
C SER A 2 7.13 -14.85 0.80
N LYS A 3 5.92 -14.83 0.21
CA LYS A 3 5.43 -13.68 -0.58
C LYS A 3 5.57 -12.36 0.18
N LYS A 4 5.33 -12.38 1.49
CA LYS A 4 5.48 -11.21 2.36
C LYS A 4 6.93 -10.70 2.38
N ASP A 5 7.90 -11.61 2.43
CA ASP A 5 9.32 -11.25 2.44
C ASP A 5 9.74 -10.63 1.10
N THR A 6 9.22 -11.18 0.00
CA THR A 6 9.42 -10.63 -1.34
C THR A 6 8.83 -9.22 -1.46
N ILE A 7 7.59 -9.00 -1.01
CA ILE A 7 6.97 -7.66 -1.00
C ILE A 7 7.83 -6.69 -0.19
N LEU A 8 8.27 -7.09 1.01
CA LEU A 8 9.10 -6.24 1.85
C LEU A 8 10.45 -5.89 1.20
N ALA A 9 11.10 -6.86 0.55
CA ALA A 9 12.36 -6.65 -0.15
C ALA A 9 12.21 -5.63 -1.29
N VAL A 10 11.20 -5.80 -2.15
CA VAL A 10 10.94 -4.90 -3.27
C VAL A 10 10.60 -3.49 -2.79
N ILE A 11 9.77 -3.35 -1.75
CA ILE A 11 9.44 -2.02 -1.21
C ILE A 11 10.66 -1.31 -0.62
N LYS A 12 11.58 -2.06 0.01
CA LYS A 12 12.85 -1.48 0.52
C LYS A 12 13.73 -0.97 -0.61
N GLU A 13 13.85 -1.72 -1.71
CA GLU A 13 14.61 -1.30 -2.88
C GLU A 13 14.02 -0.04 -3.51
N ILE A 14 12.69 0.02 -3.67
CA ILE A 14 12.01 1.20 -4.19
C ILE A 14 12.21 2.40 -3.27
N ARG A 15 12.04 2.24 -1.95
CA ARG A 15 12.28 3.33 -0.98
C ARG A 15 13.70 3.88 -1.10
N ALA A 16 14.71 3.01 -1.23
CA ALA A 16 16.09 3.45 -1.38
C ALA A 16 16.30 4.27 -2.67
N LEU A 17 15.58 3.94 -3.75
CA LEU A 17 15.61 4.71 -4.99
C LEU A 17 14.91 6.06 -4.83
N GLU A 18 13.70 6.11 -4.28
CA GLU A 18 12.95 7.36 -4.07
C GLU A 18 13.71 8.34 -3.15
N THR A 19 14.27 7.83 -2.05
CA THR A 19 15.07 8.64 -1.12
C THR A 19 16.31 9.24 -1.77
N LYS A 20 16.92 8.55 -2.76
CA LYS A 20 18.03 9.10 -3.54
C LYS A 20 17.62 10.35 -4.33
N TYR A 21 16.35 10.45 -4.74
CA TYR A 21 15.81 11.59 -5.48
C TYR A 21 15.08 12.61 -4.60
N GLY A 22 15.10 12.44 -3.28
CA GLY A 22 14.50 13.37 -2.32
C GLY A 22 13.03 13.11 -1.99
N GLU A 23 12.46 12.01 -2.48
CA GLU A 23 11.11 11.55 -2.16
C GLU A 23 11.15 10.38 -1.16
N ASP A 24 9.99 10.00 -0.60
CA ASP A 24 9.85 8.78 0.19
C ASP A 24 8.50 8.12 -0.10
N LEU A 25 8.44 6.82 0.15
CA LEU A 25 7.21 6.05 0.04
C LEU A 25 6.24 6.38 1.18
N VAL A 26 4.96 6.43 0.83
CA VAL A 26 3.86 6.65 1.77
C VAL A 26 3.98 5.70 2.96
N ALA A 27 3.85 6.25 4.16
CA ALA A 27 3.88 5.50 5.41
C ALA A 27 2.87 4.34 5.40
N PRO A 28 3.13 3.25 6.13
CA PRO A 28 2.19 2.14 6.29
C PRO A 28 0.77 2.59 6.69
N ALA A 29 -0.23 1.84 6.24
CA ALA A 29 -1.60 2.04 6.66
C ALA A 29 -1.78 1.59 8.11
N THR A 30 -2.49 2.39 8.90
CA THR A 30 -2.93 2.04 10.24
C THR A 30 -3.98 0.93 10.20
N ASP A 31 -4.08 0.17 11.29
CA ASP A 31 -5.12 -0.86 11.42
C ASP A 31 -6.54 -0.28 11.27
N LYS A 32 -6.76 0.96 11.72
CA LYS A 32 -8.03 1.68 11.55
C LYS A 32 -8.36 1.94 10.09
N GLN A 33 -7.37 2.37 9.30
CA GLN A 33 -7.53 2.60 7.86
C GLN A 33 -7.83 1.28 7.13
N ILE A 34 -7.10 0.21 7.46
CA ILE A 34 -7.32 -1.12 6.86
C ILE A 34 -8.71 -1.67 7.23
N ALA A 35 -9.12 -1.55 8.50
CA ALA A 35 -10.43 -1.99 8.96
C ALA A 35 -11.56 -1.25 8.24
N LYS A 36 -11.42 0.07 8.06
CA LYS A 36 -12.35 0.88 7.29
C LYS A 36 -12.43 0.40 5.83
N LEU A 37 -11.29 0.20 5.17
CA LEU A 37 -11.26 -0.29 3.78
C LEU A 37 -11.95 -1.66 3.64
N LYS A 38 -11.66 -2.61 4.54
CA LYS A 38 -12.31 -3.93 4.58
C LYS A 38 -13.83 -3.81 4.71
N GLN A 39 -14.30 -2.93 5.60
CA GLN A 39 -15.72 -2.72 5.80
C GLN A 39 -16.38 -2.10 4.55
N GLU A 40 -15.74 -1.11 3.92
CA GLU A 40 -16.29 -0.43 2.75
C GLU A 40 -16.33 -1.32 1.51
N THR A 41 -15.24 -2.05 1.25
CA THR A 41 -15.16 -3.00 0.11
C THR A 41 -16.20 -4.11 0.24
N LEU A 42 -16.37 -4.66 1.44
CA LEU A 42 -17.40 -5.67 1.68
C LEU A 42 -18.81 -5.11 1.51
N LYS A 43 -19.08 -3.89 2.00
CA LYS A 43 -20.42 -3.29 1.91
C LYS A 43 -20.79 -2.91 0.47
N LYS A 44 -19.90 -2.20 -0.23
CA LYS A 44 -20.15 -1.57 -1.54
C LYS A 44 -19.88 -2.49 -2.71
N LEU A 45 -18.81 -3.30 -2.63
CA LEU A 45 -18.35 -4.16 -3.73
C LEU A 45 -18.63 -5.63 -3.49
N LYS A 46 -19.15 -6.00 -2.31
CA LYS A 46 -19.33 -7.40 -1.87
C LYS A 46 -18.04 -8.22 -1.97
N PHE A 47 -16.89 -7.54 -1.81
CA PHE A 47 -15.57 -8.11 -2.01
C PHE A 47 -14.74 -8.00 -0.74
N LYS A 48 -13.99 -9.07 -0.42
CA LYS A 48 -12.99 -9.07 0.66
C LYS A 48 -11.63 -8.82 0.03
N ILE A 49 -10.91 -7.83 0.54
CA ILE A 49 -9.56 -7.56 0.04
C ILE A 49 -8.64 -8.78 0.21
N PRO A 50 -7.75 -9.06 -0.75
CA PRO A 50 -6.81 -10.17 -0.63
C PRO A 50 -5.84 -9.98 0.55
N PRO A 51 -5.43 -11.05 1.25
CA PRO A 51 -4.43 -10.97 2.31
C PRO A 51 -3.10 -10.36 1.85
N ASP A 52 -2.69 -10.63 0.61
CA ASP A 52 -1.45 -10.08 0.02
C ASP A 52 -1.53 -8.54 -0.11
N TYR A 53 -2.70 -8.01 -0.44
CA TYR A 53 -2.91 -6.55 -0.52
C TYR A 53 -2.97 -5.91 0.87
N GLU A 54 -3.58 -6.58 1.87
CA GLU A 54 -3.49 -6.13 3.25
C GLU A 54 -2.04 -6.11 3.77
N ALA A 55 -1.25 -7.14 3.46
CA ALA A 55 0.15 -7.19 3.84
C ALA A 55 0.96 -6.06 3.19
N PHE A 56 0.70 -5.76 1.92
CA PHE A 56 1.26 -4.60 1.22
C PHE A 56 0.90 -3.28 1.93
N LEU A 57 -0.38 -3.05 2.26
CA LEU A 57 -0.82 -1.82 2.93
C LEU A 57 -0.16 -1.61 4.30
N LYS A 58 0.15 -2.70 5.03
CA LYS A 58 0.90 -2.65 6.30
C LYS A 58 2.39 -2.33 6.13
N ILE A 59 2.90 -2.34 4.90
CA ILE A 59 4.29 -1.99 4.57
C ILE A 59 4.34 -0.61 3.90
N CYS A 60 3.37 -0.28 3.04
CA CYS A 60 3.30 0.97 2.30
C CYS A 60 1.83 1.26 1.92
N ASN A 61 1.31 2.44 2.27
CA ASN A 61 -0.11 2.78 2.05
C ASN A 61 -0.38 3.33 0.64
N GLY A 62 -0.14 2.47 -0.35
CA GLY A 62 -0.19 2.84 -1.77
C GLY A 62 1.20 3.18 -2.31
N LEU A 63 1.35 3.05 -3.62
CA LEU A 63 2.64 3.16 -4.32
C LEU A 63 2.41 3.88 -5.64
N CYS A 64 3.23 4.89 -5.92
CA CYS A 64 3.41 5.46 -7.25
C CYS A 64 4.89 5.33 -7.59
N PHE A 65 5.24 4.52 -8.58
CA PHE A 65 6.63 4.27 -8.94
C PHE A 65 6.75 3.90 -10.41
N ASN A 66 7.54 4.63 -11.19
CA ASN A 66 7.81 4.34 -12.60
C ASN A 66 6.55 4.04 -13.45
N GLY A 67 5.49 4.82 -13.24
CA GLY A 67 4.22 4.66 -13.97
C GLY A 67 3.31 3.54 -13.46
N LEU A 68 3.72 2.77 -12.44
CA LEU A 68 2.85 1.87 -11.70
C LEU A 68 2.16 2.63 -10.56
N THR A 69 0.84 2.50 -10.46
CA THR A 69 0.06 3.02 -9.32
C THR A 69 -0.70 1.89 -8.63
N VAL A 70 -0.39 1.67 -7.35
CA VAL A 70 -1.18 0.85 -6.44
C VAL A 70 -1.88 1.78 -5.45
N PHE A 71 -3.20 1.75 -5.41
CA PHE A 71 -3.95 2.61 -4.51
C PHE A 71 -3.79 2.18 -3.05
N GLY A 72 -3.87 3.14 -2.13
CA GLY A 72 -3.85 2.90 -0.69
C GLY A 72 -5.24 2.86 -0.08
N THR A 73 -5.33 3.07 1.23
CA THR A 73 -6.59 3.19 1.96
C THR A 73 -7.21 4.58 1.87
N GLU A 74 -6.42 5.59 1.51
CA GLU A 74 -6.86 6.98 1.46
C GLU A 74 -7.21 7.41 0.05
N LYS A 75 -8.16 8.34 -0.04
CA LYS A 75 -8.32 9.11 -1.28
C LYS A 75 -7.10 10.00 -1.39
N VAL A 76 -6.39 9.93 -2.51
CA VAL A 76 -5.41 10.95 -2.87
C VAL A 76 -6.14 12.29 -2.80
N LYS A 77 -5.79 13.13 -1.82
CA LYS A 77 -6.18 14.54 -1.89
C LYS A 77 -5.41 15.09 -3.08
N LYS A 78 -6.13 15.37 -4.16
CA LYS A 78 -5.62 16.33 -5.14
C LYS A 78 -5.67 17.68 -4.44
N ASP A 79 -4.50 18.24 -4.19
CA ASP A 79 -4.34 19.67 -3.96
C ASP A 79 -4.82 20.45 -5.21
#